data_AF-A0A540KMT5-F1
#
_entry.id   AF-A0A540KMT5-F1
#
_cell.length_a   1.000
_cell.length_b   1.000
_cell.length_c   1.000
_cell.angle_alpha   90.00
_cell.angle_beta   90.00
_cell.angle_gamma   90.00
#
_symmetry.space_group_name_H-M   'P 1'
#
loop_
_entity.id
_entity.type
_entity.pdbx_description
1 polymer ?
#
loop_
_entity_poly.entity_id
_entity_poly.type
_entity_poly.pdbx_seq_one_letter_code
_entity_poly.pdbx_strand_id
1 'polypeptide(L)' 'MSLPPGFRFHPTDEDEELVAYYLDRKINGRTIELEIIPEVDLYKCEPWDFPVCT' A
#
# COMPACT_ATOMS: atom_id res chain seq x y z
N MET A 1 6.82 8.17 -12.82
CA MET A 1 5.63 9.03 -12.94
C MET A 1 5.75 10.14 -11.90
N SER A 2 5.44 11.40 -12.23
CA SER A 2 5.42 12.50 -11.24
C SER A 2 3.98 12.85 -10.90
N LEU A 3 3.58 12.65 -9.65
CA LEU A 3 2.24 13.00 -9.18
C LEU A 3 2.13 14.51 -8.92
N PRO A 4 0.98 15.16 -9.18
CA PRO A 4 0.79 16.57 -8.87
C PRO A 4 0.98 16.85 -7.37
N PRO A 5 1.47 18.06 -7.00
CA PRO A 5 1.51 18.47 -5.59
C PRO A 5 0.13 18.35 -4.95
N GLY A 6 0.07 17.72 -3.77
CA GLY A 6 -1.17 17.49 -3.03
C GLY A 6 -1.83 16.13 -3.30
N PHE A 7 -1.37 15.37 -4.31
CA PHE A 7 -1.77 13.98 -4.46
C PHE A 7 -1.22 13.17 -3.28
N ARG A 8 -2.10 12.43 -2.60
CA ARG A 8 -1.76 11.55 -1.49
C ARG A 8 -2.42 10.22 -1.71
N PHE A 9 -1.79 9.18 -1.19
CA PHE A 9 -2.48 7.92 -1.03
C PHE A 9 -3.55 8.10 0.04
N HIS A 10 -4.79 8.18 -0.40
CA HIS A 10 -5.99 8.19 0.41
C HIS A 10 -6.95 7.27 -0.32
N PRO A 11 -6.83 5.93 -0.13
CA PRO A 11 -7.84 5.02 -0.66
C PRO A 11 -9.19 5.54 -0.17
N THR A 12 -10.21 5.55 -1.04
CA THR A 12 -11.51 6.16 -0.73
C THR A 12 -12.00 5.76 0.65
N ASP A 13 -12.77 6.62 1.35
CA ASP A 13 -13.13 6.54 2.78
C ASP A 13 -13.79 5.22 3.30
N GLU A 14 -13.82 4.14 2.51
CA GLU A 14 -14.22 2.79 2.91
C GLU A 14 -13.09 1.79 2.59
N ASP A 15 -12.83 0.86 3.51
CA ASP A 15 -11.85 -0.23 3.43
C ASP A 15 -11.96 -1.11 2.17
N GLU A 16 -13.01 -0.92 1.36
CA GLU A 16 -13.29 -1.62 0.12
C GLU A 16 -12.16 -1.50 -0.90
N GLU A 17 -11.55 -0.34 -1.13
CA GLU A 17 -10.49 -0.22 -2.14
C GLU A 17 -9.22 -1.00 -1.73
N LEU A 18 -8.87 -0.96 -0.44
CA LEU A 18 -7.75 -1.71 0.10
C LEU A 18 -7.93 -3.22 -0.10
N VAL A 19 -9.15 -3.72 0.11
CA VAL A 19 -9.46 -5.15 -0.03
C VAL A 19 -9.67 -5.53 -1.50
N ALA A 20 -10.62 -4.89 -2.17
CA ALA A 20 -11.09 -5.26 -3.51
C ALA A 20 -10.08 -4.95 -4.61
N TYR A 21 -9.24 -3.92 -4.43
CA TYR A 21 -8.22 -3.58 -5.41
C TYR A 21 -6.84 -4.08 -4.99
N TYR A 22 -6.30 -3.63 -3.84
CA TYR A 22 -4.91 -3.94 -3.48
C TYR A 22 -4.72 -5.39 -3.02
N LEU A 23 -5.52 -5.85 -2.06
CA LEU A 23 -5.36 -7.19 -1.49
C LEU A 23 -5.75 -8.29 -2.49
N ASP A 24 -6.92 -8.19 -3.13
CA ASP A 24 -7.38 -9.18 -4.13
C ASP A 24 -6.37 -9.33 -5.27
N ARG A 25 -5.83 -8.22 -5.79
CA ARG A 25 -4.82 -8.29 -6.86
C ARG A 25 -3.53 -8.93 -6.36
N LYS A 26 -3.07 -8.56 -5.17
CA LYS A 26 -1.83 -9.12 -4.58
C LYS A 26 -1.92 -10.64 -4.42
N ILE A 27 -3.00 -11.16 -3.82
CA ILE A 27 -3.14 -12.61 -3.59
C ILE A 27 -3.34 -13.40 -4.89
N ASN A 28 -3.91 -12.78 -5.91
CA ASN A 28 -4.11 -13.40 -7.23
C ASN A 28 -2.92 -13.15 -8.20
N GLY A 29 -1.84 -12.49 -7.75
CA GLY A 29 -0.69 -12.17 -8.59
C GLY A 29 -0.99 -11.23 -9.76
N ARG A 30 -2.02 -10.40 -9.65
CA ARG A 30 -2.41 -9.42 -10.67
C ARG A 30 -1.58 -8.15 -10.51
N THR A 31 -1.27 -7.49 -11.62
CA THR A 31 -0.54 -6.21 -11.63
C THR A 31 -1.32 -5.13 -10.89
N ILE A 32 -0.61 -4.39 -10.02
CA ILE A 32 -1.08 -3.20 -9.33
C ILE A 32 -0.40 -2.00 -9.99
N GLU A 33 -1.18 -1.04 -10.49
CA GLU A 33 -0.64 0.09 -11.27
C GLU A 33 0.31 0.99 -10.47
N LEU A 34 0.14 1.02 -9.14
CA LEU A 34 0.96 1.79 -8.20
C LEU A 34 1.38 0.86 -7.05
N GLU A 35 2.60 0.33 -7.09
CA GLU A 35 3.21 -0.46 -6.01
C GLU A 35 3.66 0.44 -4.85
N ILE A 36 2.70 1.08 -4.18
CA ILE A 36 2.95 2.04 -3.09
C ILE A 36 2.89 1.40 -1.70
N ILE A 37 2.40 0.16 -1.59
CA ILE A 37 2.33 -0.60 -0.33
C ILE A 37 3.51 -1.59 -0.30
N PRO A 38 4.56 -1.34 0.50
CA PRO A 38 5.72 -2.21 0.56
C PRO A 38 5.41 -3.53 1.28
N GLU A 39 6.22 -4.56 1.00
CA GLU A 39 6.14 -5.83 1.73
C GLU A 39 7.00 -5.76 2.99
N VAL A 40 6.40 -6.01 4.15
CA VAL A 40 7.11 -6.03 5.43
C VAL A 40 6.63 -7.20 6.28
N ASP A 41 7.56 -7.83 6.98
CA ASP A 41 7.24 -8.79 8.02
C ASP A 41 6.92 -8.03 9.31
N LEU A 42 5.63 -7.79 9.54
CA LEU A 42 5.13 -6.98 10.66
C LEU A 42 5.60 -7.49 12.03
N TYR A 43 5.95 -8.78 12.16
CA TYR A 43 6.34 -9.39 13.43
C TYR A 43 7.84 -9.36 13.68
N LYS A 44 8.64 -8.86 12.73
CA LYS A 44 10.10 -8.74 12.84
C LYS A 44 10.57 -7.31 13.06
N CYS A 45 9.67 -6.33 13.01
CA CYS A 45 9.97 -4.91 13.14
C CYS A 45 9.21 -4.32 14.31
N GLU A 46 9.82 -3.38 15.01
CA GLU A 46 9.10 -2.60 15.99
C GLU A 46 8.20 -1.56 15.30
N PRO A 47 7.10 -1.12 15.93
CA PRO A 47 6.16 -0.18 15.31
C PRO A 47 6.78 1.14 14.81
N TRP A 48 7.89 1.58 15.40
CA TRP A 48 8.60 2.80 15.00
C TRP A 48 9.60 2.58 13.87
N ASP A 49 9.92 1.34 13.51
CA ASP A 49 10.84 1.03 12.41
C ASP A 49 10.13 1.10 11.04
N PHE A 50 8.79 0.97 11.02
CA PHE A 50 7.99 1.01 9.79
C PHE A 50 8.24 2.22 8.88
N PRO A 51 8.23 3.48 9.35
CA PRO A 51 8.49 4.64 8.49
C PRO A 51 9.95 4.78 8.05
N VAL A 52 10.88 4.01 8.61
CA VAL A 52 12.33 4.08 8.31
C VAL A 52 12.77 2.96 7.34
N CYS A 53 12.03 1.86 7.31
CA CYS A 53 12.33 0.67 6.49
C CYS A 53 11.73 0.69 5.07
N THR A 54 11.03 1.76 4.67
CA THR A 54 10.31 1.87 3.39
C THR A 54 10.90 2.89 2.44
#